data_AF-A0A7X2BMV0-F1
#
_entry.id   AF-A0A7X2BMV0-F1
#
_cell.length_a   1.000
_cell.length_b   1.000
_cell.length_c   1.000
_cell.angle_alpha   90.00
_cell.angle_beta   90.00
_cell.angle_gamma   90.00
#
_symmetry.space_group_name_H-M   'P 1'
#
loop_
_entity.id
_entity.type
_entity.pdbx_description
1 polymer ?
#
loop_
_entity_poly.entity_id
_entity_poly.type
_entity_poly.pdbx_seq_one_letter_code
_entity_poly.pdbx_strand_id
1 'polypeptide(L)'
;MNGIGSRLRQERERLGLSQKIFGEIGGVEANAQGKYENGDRAPKADYLSRVAARGVDVLYVLTGARTPTLVDNLTQVEERVLVTYRGLHKDDQDAIRQLTSSLAKMSVAQPLRKRQESSD
;
A
#
# COMPACT_ATOMS: atom_id res chain seq x y z
N MET A 1 0.92 17.55 6.00
CA MET A 1 1.14 17.70 4.55
C MET A 1 0.46 16.54 3.82
N ASN A 2 -0.75 16.77 3.31
CA ASN A 2 -1.52 15.76 2.58
C ASN A 2 -1.58 16.17 1.10
N GLY A 3 -0.71 15.61 0.26
CA GLY A 3 -0.64 15.97 -1.14
C GLY A 3 0.08 14.90 -1.96
N ILE A 4 0.10 15.08 -3.27
CA ILE A 4 0.75 14.15 -4.20
C ILE A 4 2.23 13.92 -3.81
N GLY A 5 2.94 14.97 -3.41
CA GLY A 5 4.35 14.89 -3.01
C GLY A 5 4.60 13.97 -1.81
N SER A 6 3.79 14.10 -0.75
CA SER A 6 3.95 13.25 0.44
C SER A 6 3.61 11.79 0.17
N ARG A 7 2.62 11.52 -0.69
CA ARG A 7 2.29 10.15 -1.11
C ARG A 7 3.33 9.55 -2.05
N LEU A 8 3.92 10.36 -2.92
CA LEU A 8 5.03 9.96 -3.78
C LEU A 8 6.27 9.57 -2.95
N ARG A 9 6.57 10.34 -1.90
CA ARG A 9 7.61 10.01 -0.93
C ARG A 9 7.34 8.69 -0.22
N GLN A 10 6.11 8.48 0.24
CA GLN A 10 5.72 7.23 0.91
C GLN A 10 5.91 6.01 -0.01
N GLU A 11 5.58 6.13 -1.30
CA GLU A 11 5.81 5.05 -2.26
C GLU A 11 7.29 4.79 -2.51
N ARG A 12 8.11 5.84 -2.60
CA ARG A 12 9.57 5.70 -2.69
C ARG A 12 10.12 4.95 -1.48
N GLU A 13 9.72 5.37 -0.28
CA GLU A 13 10.18 4.78 0.99
C GLU A 13 9.71 3.33 1.14
N ARG A 14 8.48 3.01 0.72
CA ARG A 14 7.95 1.64 0.66
C ARG A 14 8.80 0.73 -0.24
N LEU A 15 9.33 1.27 -1.33
CA LEU A 15 10.23 0.55 -2.24
C LEU A 15 11.69 0.53 -1.76
N GLY A 16 12.01 1.18 -0.63
CA GLY A 16 13.37 1.23 -0.08
C GLY A 16 14.35 2.05 -0.92
N LEU A 17 13.86 2.99 -1.74
CA LEU A 17 14.68 3.72 -2.70
C LEU A 17 15.14 5.09 -2.17
N SER A 18 16.35 5.50 -2.56
CA SER A 18 16.83 6.87 -2.34
C SER A 18 16.18 7.84 -3.33
N GLN A 19 16.13 9.14 -3.01
CA GLN A 19 15.60 10.16 -3.93
C GLN A 19 16.36 10.19 -5.26
N LYS A 20 17.68 9.94 -5.23
CA LYS A 20 18.51 9.87 -6.43
C LYS A 20 18.06 8.74 -7.36
N ILE A 21 18.04 7.51 -6.84
CA ILE A 21 17.66 6.33 -7.63
C ILE A 21 16.22 6.47 -8.14
N PHE A 22 15.32 6.99 -7.30
CA PHE A 22 13.92 7.16 -7.68
C PHE A 22 13.72 8.26 -8.74
N GLY A 23 14.47 9.36 -8.64
CA GLY A 23 14.53 10.38 -9.69
C GLY A 23 15.03 9.79 -11.02
N GLU A 24 16.12 9.02 -10.99
CA GLU A 24 16.68 8.36 -12.17
C GLU A 24 15.66 7.44 -12.86
N ILE A 25 14.92 6.62 -12.10
CA ILE A 25 13.80 5.80 -12.62
C ILE A 25 12.75 6.68 -13.30
N GLY A 26 12.40 7.81 -12.67
CA GLY A 26 11.48 8.79 -13.22
C GLY A 26 12.02 9.62 -14.38
N GLY A 27 13.30 9.46 -14.75
CA GLY A 27 13.99 10.24 -15.79
C GLY A 27 14.23 11.70 -15.38
N VAL A 28 14.49 11.96 -14.11
CA VAL A 28 14.75 13.29 -13.56
C VAL A 28 15.92 13.27 -12.56
N GLU A 29 16.52 14.43 -12.33
CA GLU A 29 17.57 14.59 -11.31
C GLU A 29 17.03 14.47 -9.88
N ALA A 30 17.89 14.10 -8.93
CA ALA A 30 17.54 13.98 -7.50
C ALA A 30 16.93 15.26 -6.90
N ASN A 31 17.39 16.44 -7.34
CA ASN A 31 16.82 17.72 -6.93
C ASN A 31 15.37 17.89 -7.39
N ALA A 32 15.05 17.47 -8.62
CA ALA A 32 13.67 17.48 -9.10
C ALA A 32 12.79 16.53 -8.28
N GLN A 33 13.33 15.37 -7.88
CA GLN A 33 12.62 14.45 -6.98
C GLN A 33 12.28 15.09 -5.62
N GLY A 34 13.25 15.78 -5.01
CA GLY A 34 13.02 16.52 -3.77
C GLY A 34 11.91 17.57 -3.91
N LYS A 35 11.91 18.33 -5.01
CA LYS A 35 10.85 19.32 -5.30
C LYS A 35 9.47 18.68 -5.47
N TYR A 36 9.39 17.48 -6.04
CA TYR A 36 8.14 16.74 -6.12
C TYR A 36 7.64 16.31 -4.74
N GLU A 37 8.53 15.75 -3.92
CA GLU A 37 8.18 15.23 -2.59
C GLU A 37 7.77 16.33 -1.60
N ASN A 38 8.37 17.51 -1.71
CA ASN A 38 8.02 18.68 -0.91
C ASN A 38 6.74 19.38 -1.38
N GLY A 39 6.27 19.07 -2.59
CA GLY A 39 5.09 19.71 -3.19
C GLY A 39 5.39 21.03 -3.91
N ASP A 40 6.66 21.43 -4.02
CA ASP A 40 7.09 22.65 -4.73
C ASP A 40 6.83 22.55 -6.24
N ARG A 41 6.75 21.33 -6.77
CA ARG A 41 6.47 21.06 -8.17
C ARG A 41 5.63 19.79 -8.31
N ALA A 42 4.70 19.78 -9.26
CA ALA A 42 3.96 18.56 -9.60
C ALA A 42 4.77 17.65 -10.55
N PRO A 43 4.81 16.33 -10.32
CA PRO A 43 5.38 15.37 -11.28
C PRO A 43 4.53 15.32 -12.55
N LYS A 44 5.19 15.16 -13.71
CA LYS A 44 4.51 14.99 -14.99
C LYS A 44 3.98 13.55 -15.17
N ALA A 45 3.00 13.37 -16.05
CA ALA A 45 2.45 12.05 -16.37
C ALA A 45 3.52 11.03 -16.81
N ASP A 46 4.47 11.43 -17.66
CA ASP A 46 5.55 10.53 -18.11
C ASP A 46 6.45 10.05 -16.95
N TYR A 47 6.71 10.93 -15.98
CA TYR A 47 7.42 10.55 -14.76
C TYR A 47 6.62 9.50 -13.99
N LEU A 48 5.32 9.73 -13.79
CA LEU A 48 4.42 8.81 -13.08
C LEU A 48 4.32 7.45 -13.78
N SER A 49 4.24 7.44 -15.12
CA SER A 49 4.24 6.22 -15.93
C SER A 49 5.52 5.40 -15.73
N ARG A 50 6.69 6.05 -15.75
CA ARG A 50 7.98 5.38 -15.54
C ARG A 50 8.11 4.77 -14.15
N VAL A 51 7.73 5.50 -13.10
CA VAL A 51 7.81 4.95 -11.73
C VAL A 51 6.74 3.90 -11.46
N ALA A 52 5.58 3.96 -12.13
CA ALA A 52 4.56 2.91 -12.07
C ALA A 52 5.12 1.55 -12.52
N ALA A 53 5.91 1.53 -13.61
CA ALA A 53 6.57 0.33 -14.10
C ALA A 53 7.57 -0.27 -13.08
N ARG A 54 7.97 0.50 -12.06
CA ARG A 54 8.80 0.04 -10.94
C ARG A 54 8.01 -0.27 -9.67
N GLY A 55 6.68 -0.39 -9.78
CA GLY A 55 5.80 -0.82 -8.71
C GLY A 55 5.28 0.29 -7.80
N VAL A 56 5.37 1.56 -8.23
CA VAL A 56 4.69 2.67 -7.55
C VAL A 56 3.19 2.59 -7.78
N ASP A 57 2.41 2.68 -6.71
CA ASP A 57 0.95 2.78 -6.77
C ASP A 57 0.55 4.21 -7.19
N VAL A 58 0.44 4.46 -8.49
CA VAL A 58 0.10 5.79 -9.03
C VAL A 58 -1.31 6.23 -8.65
N LEU A 59 -2.26 5.29 -8.52
CA LEU A 59 -3.60 5.62 -8.03
C LEU A 59 -3.51 6.21 -6.62
N TYR A 60 -2.74 5.58 -5.75
CA TYR A 60 -2.48 6.09 -4.40
C TYR A 60 -1.81 7.46 -4.44
N VAL A 61 -0.77 7.63 -5.25
CA VAL A 61 -0.08 8.92 -5.38
C VAL A 61 -1.05 10.03 -5.78
N LEU A 62 -1.92 9.79 -6.75
CA LEU A 62 -2.85 10.80 -7.26
C LEU A 62 -4.04 11.06 -6.34
N THR A 63 -4.66 10.00 -5.81
CA THR A 63 -5.98 10.08 -5.16
C THR A 63 -5.95 9.86 -3.65
N GLY A 64 -4.89 9.24 -3.13
CA GLY A 64 -4.84 8.74 -1.76
C GLY A 64 -5.54 7.39 -1.55
N ALA A 65 -6.27 6.88 -2.54
CA ALA A 65 -6.82 5.54 -2.52
C ALA A 65 -5.78 4.53 -3.05
N ARG A 66 -5.50 3.50 -2.27
CA ARG A 66 -4.62 2.40 -2.70
C ARG A 66 -5.24 1.66 -3.86
N THR A 67 -4.44 1.28 -4.85
CA THR A 67 -4.87 0.34 -5.88
C THR A 67 -5.33 -0.93 -5.19
N PRO A 68 -6.60 -1.35 -5.36
CA PRO A 68 -7.05 -2.63 -4.82
C PRO A 68 -6.12 -3.72 -5.35
N THR A 69 -5.61 -4.56 -4.46
CA THR A 69 -4.77 -5.70 -4.85
C THR A 69 -5.52 -6.45 -5.94
N LEU A 70 -4.92 -6.55 -7.13
CA LEU A 70 -5.44 -7.39 -8.20
C LEU A 70 -5.54 -8.79 -7.63
N VAL A 71 -6.76 -9.31 -7.70
CA VAL A 71 -7.22 -10.57 -7.12
C VAL A 71 -6.70 -11.76 -7.94
N ASP A 72 -5.71 -11.53 -8.80
CA ASP A 72 -5.15 -12.54 -9.67
C ASP A 72 -4.28 -13.46 -8.80
N ASN A 73 -4.62 -14.75 -8.82
CA ASN A 73 -4.08 -15.84 -8.00
C ASN A 73 -4.68 -15.98 -6.60
N LEU A 74 -5.96 -15.66 -6.39
CA LEU A 74 -6.64 -16.21 -5.21
C LEU A 74 -6.58 -17.73 -5.21
N THR A 75 -6.29 -18.28 -4.04
CA THR A 75 -6.55 -19.67 -3.77
C THR A 75 -8.06 -19.94 -3.86
N GLN A 76 -8.44 -21.19 -4.14
CA GLN A 76 -9.85 -21.59 -4.20
C GLN A 76 -10.60 -21.29 -2.88
N VAL A 77 -9.89 -21.28 -1.75
CA VAL A 77 -10.45 -20.92 -0.44
C VAL A 77 -10.80 -19.43 -0.40
N GLU A 78 -9.86 -18.56 -0.79
CA GLU A 78 -10.09 -17.11 -0.80
C GLU A 78 -11.17 -16.72 -1.81
N GLU A 79 -11.21 -17.35 -2.98
CA GLU A 79 -12.26 -17.14 -3.97
C GLU A 79 -13.64 -17.48 -3.39
N ARG A 80 -13.77 -18.65 -2.74
CA ARG A 80 -15.04 -19.07 -2.12
C ARG A 80 -15.47 -18.12 -1.01
N VAL A 81 -14.54 -17.62 -0.20
CA VAL A 81 -14.83 -16.61 0.83
C VAL A 81 -15.39 -15.34 0.19
N LEU A 82 -14.77 -14.83 -0.87
CA LEU A 82 -15.24 -13.61 -1.54
C LEU A 82 -16.61 -13.79 -2.20
N VAL A 83 -16.84 -14.90 -2.91
CA VAL A 83 -18.14 -15.19 -3.55
C VAL A 83 -19.23 -15.25 -2.50
N THR A 84 -18.99 -15.97 -1.41
CA THR A 84 -19.96 -16.12 -0.32
C THR A 84 -20.22 -14.77 0.36
N TYR A 85 -19.16 -14.03 0.69
CA TYR A 85 -19.26 -12.72 1.33
C TYR A 85 -20.10 -11.73 0.51
N ARG A 86 -19.90 -11.69 -0.82
CA ARG A 86 -20.68 -10.80 -1.71
C ARG A 86 -22.15 -11.17 -1.81
N GLY A 87 -22.51 -12.43 -1.57
CA GLY A 87 -23.89 -12.90 -1.57
C GLY A 87 -24.67 -12.63 -0.28
N LEU A 88 -23.99 -12.20 0.79
CA LEU A 88 -24.63 -11.92 2.08
C LEU A 88 -25.40 -10.60 2.10
N HIS A 89 -26.34 -10.49 3.04
CA HIS A 89 -26.97 -9.23 3.37
C HIS A 89 -25.97 -8.24 3.97
N LYS A 90 -26.29 -6.94 3.90
CA LYS A 90 -25.37 -5.88 4.29
C LYS A 90 -24.95 -5.95 5.75
N ASP A 91 -25.87 -6.30 6.64
CA ASP A 91 -25.61 -6.43 8.07
C ASP A 91 -24.60 -7.56 8.36
N ASP A 92 -24.73 -8.68 7.66
CA ASP A 92 -23.79 -9.81 7.77
C ASP A 92 -22.42 -9.47 7.19
N GLN A 93 -22.38 -8.74 6.06
CA GLN A 93 -21.13 -8.24 5.48
C GLN A 93 -20.40 -7.30 6.45
N ASP A 94 -21.13 -6.47 7.19
CA ASP A 94 -20.58 -5.55 8.17
C ASP A 94 -20.07 -6.27 9.42
N ALA A 95 -20.81 -7.28 9.90
CA ALA A 95 -20.36 -8.15 10.98
C ALA A 95 -19.06 -8.88 10.63
N ILE A 96 -18.95 -9.46 9.43
CA ILE A 96 -17.73 -10.14 8.97
C ILE A 96 -16.56 -9.15 8.83
N ARG A 97 -16.80 -7.92 8.36
CA ARG A 97 -15.77 -6.86 8.30
C ARG A 97 -15.21 -6.53 9.68
N GLN A 98 -16.08 -6.34 10.66
CA GLN A 98 -15.70 -6.06 12.05
C GLN A 98 -14.86 -7.19 12.65
N LEU A 99 -15.32 -8.43 12.48
CA LEU A 99 -14.63 -9.62 12.99
C LEU A 99 -13.25 -9.77 12.36
N THR A 100 -13.16 -9.73 11.03
CA THR A 100 -11.90 -9.87 10.28
C THR A 100 -10.90 -8.79 10.68
N SER A 101 -11.37 -7.54 10.80
CA SER A 101 -10.53 -6.42 11.23
C SER A 101 -10.02 -6.58 12.65
N SER A 102 -10.85 -7.09 13.56
CA SER A 102 -10.48 -7.32 14.96
C SER A 102 -9.44 -8.44 15.10
N LEU A 103 -9.65 -9.57 14.42
CA LEU A 103 -8.70 -10.68 14.38
C LEU A 103 -7.36 -10.28 13.77
N ALA A 104 -7.37 -9.52 12.67
CA ALA A 104 -6.16 -9.00 12.04
C ALA A 104 -5.36 -8.13 13.02
N LYS A 105 -6.01 -7.16 13.70
CA LYS A 105 -5.37 -6.32 14.71
C LYS A 105 -4.76 -7.14 15.84
N MET A 106 -5.46 -8.16 16.34
CA MET A 106 -4.96 -9.05 17.39
C MET A 106 -3.75 -9.86 16.92
N SER A 107 -3.77 -10.41 15.70
CA SER A 107 -2.66 -11.18 15.14
C SER A 107 -1.39 -10.35 14.97
N VAL A 108 -1.53 -9.07 14.59
CA VAL A 108 -0.42 -8.11 14.46
C VAL A 108 0.08 -7.63 15.84
N ALA A 109 -0.79 -7.60 16.85
CA ALA A 109 -0.43 -7.24 18.23
C ALA A 109 0.21 -8.38 19.04
N GLN A 110 0.18 -9.62 18.55
CA GLN A 110 0.67 -10.81 19.26
C GLN A 110 2.10 -11.30 18.96
N PRO A 111 3.02 -10.60 18.24
CA PRO A 111 4.41 -11.05 18.18
C PRO A 111 5.12 -10.55 19.44
N LEU A 112 5.22 -11.39 20.49
CA LEU A 112 6.35 -11.49 21.46
C LEU A 112 6.04 -12.18 22.81
N ARG A 113 4.83 -12.70 23.08
CA ARG A 113 4.54 -13.28 24.41
C ARG A 113 4.89 -14.77 24.61
N LYS A 114 5.57 -15.44 23.66
CA LYS A 114 5.80 -16.90 23.73
C LYS A 114 7.26 -17.35 23.65
N ARG A 115 8.21 -16.51 24.08
CA ARG A 115 9.64 -16.89 24.18
C ARG A 115 10.25 -16.54 25.54
N GLN A 116 9.52 -16.76 26.63
CA GLN A 116 10.05 -16.78 28.00
C GLN A 116 9.09 -17.63 28.85
N GLU A 117 9.19 -18.95 28.74
CA GLU A 117 8.70 -19.94 29.72
C GLU A 117 8.97 -21.35 29.15
N SER A 118 10.25 -21.77 29.22
CA SER A 118 10.65 -23.19 29.29
C SER A 118 12.18 -23.27 29.45
N SER A 119 12.64 -22.98 30.66
CA SER A 119 13.92 -23.47 31.19
C SER A 119 13.71 -23.66 32.69
N ASP A 120 13.13 -24.80 33.03
CA ASP A 120 13.41 -25.53 34.26
C ASP A 120 13.97 -26.90 33.83
#